data_AF-A0A849QNR0-F1
#
_entry.id   AF-A0A849QNR0-F1
#
_cell.length_a   1.000
_cell.length_b   1.000
_cell.length_c   1.000
_cell.angle_alpha   90.00
_cell.angle_beta   90.00
_cell.angle_gamma   90.00
#
_symmetry.space_group_name_H-M   'P 1'
#
loop_
_entity.id
_entity.type
_entity.pdbx_description
1 polymer ?
#
loop_
_entity_poly.entity_id
_entity_poly.type
_entity_poly.pdbx_seq_one_letter_code
_entity_poly.pdbx_strand_id
1 'polypeptide(L)'
;MTGEIKVKKANENRVKINFSYNPDYIKKIKTINGYKWHPEEKYWSIPLNNDIFNKLESLFGSEKLDIESSLQIHSSKTKKTFKFLPLTIRIDTYGGIATPIILRGTPLPAQRSKFFSTSVDNQESVDINILMGESPIGKNNLKIQTLSLTKIPKAPRGDPQIIVTFEVDEFCNVTSSAVEKSSGRKVTVKFNDAQHHLNDQEIKHLLQQAETTRKRDENLLKLIEAKNKAYSVIDKAEDILRKHQEKNMFTDDDKNIEKVLATLGIALDIDNAENIRSNVEVLNTLITLVTPGNMDDMFSAFIGFPHTVHKSPTKKINDSQITNENKQSVGNHKLRDKLATSSKTVEHIGRIFGGGEFTLDSNLCFVLMPFEEKMRPIYDGHICKIIESERLNCLRADEIVGTNLITWDVWEKINRARFLIADLTGKNANVFYEVGLAHALGKEVILLTQTMDDVPFDLKALRCIVYSYTPKGMKDMEIKLKETIIELIKSS
;
A
#
# COMPACT_ATOMS: atom_id res chain seq x y z
N MET A 1 -36.41 -26.53 -15.95
CA MET A 1 -36.45 -27.95 -15.57
C MET A 1 -37.16 -28.01 -14.23
N THR A 2 -38.35 -28.61 -14.17
CA THR A 2 -39.13 -28.71 -12.92
C THR A 2 -38.43 -29.70 -11.99
N GLY A 3 -37.78 -29.21 -10.93
CA GLY A 3 -37.13 -30.06 -9.93
C GLY A 3 -38.12 -31.07 -9.34
N GLU A 4 -37.62 -32.27 -9.04
CA GLU A 4 -38.39 -33.38 -8.47
C GLU A 4 -38.90 -33.06 -7.05
N ILE A 5 -38.24 -32.13 -6.36
CA ILE A 5 -38.53 -31.71 -4.99
C ILE A 5 -38.93 -30.24 -4.97
N LYS A 6 -40.19 -29.96 -4.62
CA LYS A 6 -40.75 -28.61 -4.54
C LYS A 6 -40.60 -28.05 -3.13
N VAL A 7 -39.97 -26.89 -3.02
CA VAL A 7 -39.71 -26.20 -1.76
C VAL A 7 -40.48 -24.88 -1.75
N LYS A 8 -41.44 -24.75 -0.84
CA LYS A 8 -42.41 -23.63 -0.75
C LYS A 8 -42.53 -23.06 0.66
N LYS A 9 -42.95 -21.82 0.81
CA LYS A 9 -43.15 -21.24 2.16
C LYS A 9 -44.34 -21.93 2.82
N ALA A 10 -44.16 -22.47 4.02
CA ALA A 10 -45.28 -23.04 4.80
C ALA A 10 -45.90 -21.97 5.70
N ASN A 11 -45.06 -21.24 6.43
CA ASN A 11 -45.39 -20.08 7.26
C ASN A 11 -44.12 -19.26 7.51
N GLU A 12 -44.17 -18.24 8.37
CA GLU A 12 -43.02 -17.37 8.66
C GLU A 12 -41.78 -18.12 9.18
N ASN A 13 -41.96 -19.26 9.86
CA ASN A 13 -40.90 -19.96 10.55
C ASN A 13 -40.56 -21.33 9.94
N ARG A 14 -41.23 -21.74 8.85
CA ARG A 14 -41.08 -23.10 8.27
C ARG A 14 -41.19 -23.12 6.76
N VAL A 15 -40.46 -24.05 6.18
CA VAL A 15 -40.48 -24.39 4.75
C VAL A 15 -41.20 -25.71 4.54
N LYS A 16 -42.07 -25.77 3.52
CA LYS A 16 -42.77 -26.96 3.02
C LYS A 16 -41.93 -27.60 1.91
N ILE A 17 -41.69 -28.90 2.04
CA ILE A 17 -40.96 -29.72 1.10
C ILE A 17 -41.91 -30.81 0.61
N ASN A 18 -42.11 -30.86 -0.70
CA ASN A 18 -43.01 -31.79 -1.35
C ASN A 18 -42.30 -32.57 -2.46
N PHE A 19 -42.43 -33.88 -2.45
CA PHE A 19 -41.89 -34.79 -3.46
C PHE A 19 -42.72 -36.07 -3.51
N SER A 20 -42.68 -36.77 -4.65
CA SER A 20 -43.26 -38.10 -4.80
C SER A 20 -42.61 -39.09 -3.83
N TYR A 21 -43.38 -40.02 -3.26
CA TYR A 21 -42.88 -40.94 -2.24
C TYR A 21 -41.56 -41.60 -2.64
N ASN A 22 -40.51 -41.28 -1.88
CA ASN A 22 -39.16 -41.80 -2.07
C ASN A 22 -38.53 -42.08 -0.69
N PRO A 23 -38.23 -43.35 -0.35
CA PRO A 23 -37.75 -43.72 0.98
C PRO A 23 -36.39 -43.10 1.33
N ASP A 24 -35.54 -42.81 0.34
CA ASP A 24 -34.24 -42.17 0.56
C ASP A 24 -34.39 -40.68 0.83
N TYR A 25 -35.34 -40.01 0.17
CA TYR A 25 -35.64 -38.60 0.45
C TYR A 25 -36.22 -38.42 1.86
N ILE A 26 -37.07 -39.37 2.28
CA ILE A 26 -37.61 -39.39 3.65
C ILE A 26 -36.48 -39.57 4.67
N LYS A 27 -35.55 -40.51 4.44
CA LYS A 27 -34.38 -40.67 5.33
C LYS A 27 -33.57 -39.39 5.44
N LYS A 28 -33.29 -38.72 4.30
CA LYS A 28 -32.55 -37.44 4.27
C LYS A 28 -33.27 -36.34 5.05
N ILE A 29 -34.58 -36.15 4.87
CA ILE A 29 -35.34 -35.15 5.63
C ILE A 29 -35.29 -35.40 7.13
N LYS A 30 -35.38 -36.67 7.56
CA LYS A 30 -35.36 -37.04 8.98
C LYS A 30 -34.02 -36.72 9.67
N THR A 31 -32.95 -36.43 8.92
CA THR A 31 -31.68 -35.94 9.49
C THR A 31 -31.70 -34.45 9.87
N ILE A 32 -32.73 -33.70 9.46
CA ILE A 32 -32.84 -32.27 9.71
C ILE A 32 -33.58 -32.03 11.03
N ASN A 33 -32.89 -31.50 12.05
CA ASN A 33 -33.51 -31.16 13.33
C ASN A 33 -34.78 -30.30 13.17
N GLY A 34 -35.86 -30.69 13.84
CA GLY A 34 -37.14 -29.98 13.81
C GLY A 34 -38.05 -30.31 12.61
N TYR A 35 -37.77 -31.38 11.85
CA TYR A 35 -38.66 -31.87 10.80
C TYR A 35 -40.05 -32.26 11.35
N LYS A 36 -41.10 -32.06 10.54
CA LYS A 36 -42.47 -32.50 10.84
C LYS A 36 -43.14 -33.01 9.57
N TRP A 37 -43.82 -34.15 9.67
CA TRP A 37 -44.70 -34.67 8.63
C TRP A 37 -46.12 -34.16 8.84
N HIS A 38 -46.77 -33.70 7.77
CA HIS A 38 -48.16 -33.23 7.77
C HIS A 38 -49.02 -34.23 6.97
N PRO A 39 -49.78 -35.12 7.65
CA PRO A 39 -50.46 -36.24 6.99
C PRO A 39 -51.64 -35.81 6.12
N GLU A 40 -52.36 -34.75 6.49
CA GLU A 40 -53.56 -34.29 5.78
C GLU A 40 -53.21 -33.71 4.40
N GLU A 41 -52.19 -32.86 4.34
CA GLU A 41 -51.73 -32.22 3.11
C GLU A 41 -50.55 -32.96 2.44
N LYS A 42 -50.10 -34.06 3.02
CA LYS A 42 -49.02 -34.94 2.54
C LYS A 42 -47.71 -34.21 2.20
N TYR A 43 -47.15 -33.46 3.15
CA TYR A 43 -45.86 -32.78 2.96
C TYR A 43 -44.97 -32.81 4.20
N TRP A 44 -43.67 -32.59 3.98
CA TRP A 44 -42.70 -32.41 5.05
C TRP A 44 -42.49 -30.92 5.31
N SER A 45 -42.34 -30.53 6.58
CA SER A 45 -41.89 -29.19 6.91
C SER A 45 -40.64 -29.22 7.77
N ILE A 46 -39.78 -28.23 7.60
CA ILE A 46 -38.58 -28.02 8.42
C ILE A 46 -38.51 -26.55 8.86
N PRO A 47 -37.80 -26.24 9.96
CA PRO A 47 -37.60 -24.85 10.39
C PRO A 47 -36.90 -24.03 9.30
N LEU A 48 -37.38 -22.83 9.04
CA LEU A 48 -36.70 -21.86 8.18
C LEU A 48 -35.55 -21.23 8.98
N ASN A 49 -34.33 -21.38 8.49
CA ASN A 49 -33.13 -20.72 9.04
C ASN A 49 -32.16 -20.39 7.89
N ASN A 50 -31.12 -19.61 8.19
CA ASN A 50 -30.22 -19.05 7.17
C ASN A 50 -29.46 -20.12 6.34
N ASP A 51 -29.25 -21.32 6.88
CA ASP A 51 -28.47 -22.39 6.24
C ASP A 51 -29.33 -23.49 5.61
N ILE A 52 -30.66 -23.38 5.72
CA ILE A 52 -31.56 -24.49 5.38
C ILE A 52 -31.47 -24.86 3.90
N PHE A 53 -31.29 -23.89 3.01
CA PHE A 53 -31.20 -24.12 1.57
C PHE A 53 -29.87 -24.77 1.17
N ASN A 54 -28.74 -24.32 1.74
CA ASN A 54 -27.44 -24.97 1.56
C ASN A 54 -27.48 -26.44 2.03
N LYS A 55 -28.18 -26.69 3.15
CA LYS A 55 -28.36 -28.04 3.69
C LYS A 55 -29.24 -28.90 2.78
N LEU A 56 -30.30 -28.34 2.21
CA LEU A 56 -31.15 -29.04 1.22
C LEU A 56 -30.37 -29.34 -0.07
N GLU A 57 -29.60 -28.39 -0.59
CA GLU A 57 -28.75 -28.58 -1.77
C GLU A 57 -27.70 -29.68 -1.53
N SER A 58 -27.06 -29.69 -0.36
CA SER A 58 -26.11 -30.75 0.01
C SER A 58 -26.77 -32.14 0.11
N LEU A 59 -28.02 -32.20 0.60
CA LEU A 59 -28.75 -33.47 0.76
C LEU A 59 -29.30 -33.99 -0.57
N PHE A 60 -29.84 -33.13 -1.43
CA PHE A 60 -30.63 -33.53 -2.58
C PHE A 60 -29.97 -33.25 -3.95
N GLY A 61 -28.98 -32.36 -4.00
CA GLY A 61 -28.43 -31.81 -5.24
C GLY A 61 -29.26 -30.63 -5.73
N SER A 62 -28.60 -29.55 -6.16
CA SER A 62 -29.24 -28.31 -6.62
C SER A 62 -30.14 -28.53 -7.85
N GLU A 63 -29.76 -29.45 -8.73
CA GLU A 63 -30.51 -29.83 -9.95
C GLU A 63 -31.88 -30.47 -9.68
N LYS A 64 -32.12 -31.00 -8.47
CA LYS A 64 -33.37 -31.67 -8.09
C LYS A 64 -34.35 -30.77 -7.34
N LEU A 65 -33.91 -29.59 -6.91
CA LEU A 65 -34.68 -28.67 -6.08
C LEU A 65 -35.38 -27.61 -6.95
N ASP A 66 -36.68 -27.47 -6.75
CA ASP A 66 -37.51 -26.40 -7.30
C ASP A 66 -37.96 -25.49 -6.14
N ILE A 67 -37.19 -24.42 -5.91
CA ILE A 67 -37.42 -23.48 -4.80
C ILE A 67 -38.28 -22.31 -5.30
N GLU A 68 -39.41 -22.09 -4.62
CA GLU A 68 -40.33 -21.00 -4.89
C GLU A 68 -39.62 -19.64 -4.92
N SER A 69 -39.84 -18.81 -5.93
CA SER A 69 -39.18 -17.50 -6.08
C SER A 69 -39.44 -16.54 -4.91
N SER A 70 -40.52 -16.73 -4.16
CA SER A 70 -40.81 -15.99 -2.92
C SER A 70 -39.99 -16.47 -1.71
N LEU A 71 -39.50 -17.72 -1.75
CA LEU A 71 -38.50 -18.27 -0.84
C LEU A 71 -37.07 -18.02 -1.30
N GLN A 72 -36.88 -17.65 -2.57
CA GLN A 72 -35.72 -16.87 -3.00
C GLN A 72 -35.82 -15.44 -2.45
N ILE A 73 -36.04 -15.33 -1.14
CA ILE A 73 -35.21 -14.42 -0.36
C ILE A 73 -33.82 -14.80 -0.84
N HIS A 74 -33.22 -13.97 -1.71
CA HIS A 74 -31.80 -14.03 -1.96
C HIS A 74 -31.23 -14.36 -0.62
N SER A 75 -30.45 -15.43 -0.47
CA SER A 75 -29.67 -15.52 0.75
C SER A 75 -29.01 -14.16 0.82
N SER A 76 -29.48 -13.31 1.72
CA SER A 76 -28.64 -12.34 2.32
C SER A 76 -27.71 -13.24 3.12
N LYS A 77 -26.78 -13.92 2.42
CA LYS A 77 -25.38 -13.67 2.66
C LYS A 77 -25.36 -12.18 2.88
N THR A 78 -25.48 -11.77 4.13
CA THR A 78 -25.00 -10.48 4.58
C THR A 78 -23.63 -10.43 3.95
N LYS A 79 -23.54 -9.71 2.83
CA LYS A 79 -22.35 -9.62 2.02
C LYS A 79 -21.26 -9.29 3.00
N LYS A 80 -20.27 -10.17 3.17
CA LYS A 80 -19.25 -10.01 4.22
C LYS A 80 -18.67 -8.60 4.06
N THR A 81 -18.90 -7.77 5.06
CA THR A 81 -18.34 -6.43 5.09
C THR A 81 -17.03 -6.47 5.83
N PHE A 82 -16.12 -5.64 5.38
CA PHE A 82 -14.80 -5.49 5.93
C PHE A 82 -14.66 -4.06 6.41
N LYS A 83 -14.33 -3.89 7.70
CA LYS A 83 -13.92 -2.59 8.23
C LYS A 83 -12.57 -2.15 7.65
N PHE A 84 -11.74 -3.12 7.30
CA PHE A 84 -10.39 -2.92 6.79
C PHE A 84 -10.10 -3.84 5.62
N LEU A 85 -9.30 -3.37 4.67
CA LEU A 85 -8.87 -4.16 3.54
C LEU A 85 -8.06 -5.39 4.03
N PRO A 86 -8.50 -6.63 3.72
CA PRO A 86 -7.90 -7.85 4.27
C PRO A 86 -6.57 -8.25 3.60
N LEU A 87 -6.32 -7.79 2.37
CA LEU A 87 -5.10 -8.07 1.60
C LEU A 87 -4.72 -6.84 0.77
N THR A 88 -3.43 -6.56 0.64
CA THR A 88 -2.93 -5.41 -0.12
C THR A 88 -3.35 -5.51 -1.59
N ILE A 89 -3.92 -4.43 -2.14
CA ILE A 89 -4.12 -4.27 -3.59
C ILE A 89 -2.83 -3.75 -4.21
N ARG A 90 -2.37 -4.47 -5.22
CA ARG A 90 -1.12 -4.24 -5.93
C ARG A 90 -1.36 -4.11 -7.42
N ILE A 91 -0.36 -3.62 -8.11
CA ILE A 91 -0.27 -3.62 -9.56
C ILE A 91 0.95 -4.43 -9.99
N ASP A 92 0.83 -5.15 -11.09
CA ASP A 92 1.98 -5.74 -11.75
C ASP A 92 2.72 -4.66 -12.55
N THR A 93 4.01 -4.52 -12.28
CA THR A 93 4.89 -3.54 -12.93
C THR A 93 6.01 -4.25 -13.67
N TYR A 94 6.83 -3.49 -14.39
CA TYR A 94 7.92 -4.03 -15.19
C TYR A 94 8.82 -4.99 -14.38
N GLY A 95 9.17 -6.13 -14.99
CA GLY A 95 9.95 -7.18 -14.33
C GLY A 95 9.15 -8.12 -13.42
N GLY A 96 7.82 -8.02 -13.41
CA GLY A 96 6.96 -8.88 -12.58
C GLY A 96 6.98 -8.47 -11.10
N ILE A 97 7.23 -7.20 -10.81
CA ILE A 97 7.19 -6.65 -9.45
C ILE A 97 5.76 -6.24 -9.13
N ALA A 98 5.24 -6.72 -7.99
CA ALA A 98 3.93 -6.36 -7.48
C ALA A 98 4.03 -5.11 -6.59
N THR A 99 3.80 -3.93 -7.17
CA THR A 99 3.89 -2.66 -6.45
C THR A 99 2.60 -2.40 -5.65
N PRO A 100 2.67 -2.15 -4.33
CA PRO A 100 1.48 -1.88 -3.52
C PRO A 100 0.82 -0.53 -3.84
N ILE A 101 -0.52 -0.49 -3.77
CA ILE A 101 -1.33 0.70 -4.00
C ILE A 101 -2.24 1.01 -2.82
N ILE A 102 -3.01 0.02 -2.33
CA ILE A 102 -3.84 0.15 -1.13
C ILE A 102 -3.42 -0.97 -0.18
N LEU A 103 -2.81 -0.61 0.95
CA LEU A 103 -2.22 -1.57 1.88
C LEU A 103 -3.30 -2.33 2.67
N ARG A 104 -3.01 -3.59 3.00
CA ARG A 104 -3.78 -4.34 4.00
C ARG A 104 -3.89 -3.52 5.29
N GLY A 105 -5.06 -3.55 5.92
CA GLY A 105 -5.36 -2.74 7.11
C GLY A 105 -5.82 -1.32 6.80
N THR A 106 -5.88 -0.90 5.53
CA THR A 106 -6.50 0.38 5.15
C THR A 106 -8.00 0.36 5.52
N PRO A 107 -8.56 1.39 6.19
CA PRO A 107 -9.98 1.44 6.48
C PRO A 107 -10.78 1.53 5.17
N LEU A 108 -11.91 0.83 5.12
CA LEU A 108 -12.82 0.87 3.97
C LEU A 108 -14.02 1.76 4.26
N PRO A 109 -14.56 2.47 3.25
CA PRO A 109 -14.12 2.49 1.86
C PRO A 109 -12.82 3.30 1.66
N ALA A 110 -12.05 2.97 0.63
CA ALA A 110 -10.75 3.59 0.35
C ALA A 110 -10.58 3.96 -1.12
N GLN A 111 -9.86 5.05 -1.38
CA GLN A 111 -9.48 5.47 -2.72
C GLN A 111 -8.00 5.85 -2.78
N ARG A 112 -7.32 5.45 -3.86
CA ARG A 112 -5.93 5.83 -4.17
C ARG A 112 -5.75 6.08 -5.66
N SER A 113 -5.01 7.12 -5.99
CA SER A 113 -4.58 7.40 -7.36
C SER A 113 -3.06 7.34 -7.46
N LYS A 114 -2.57 6.83 -8.60
CA LYS A 114 -1.14 6.78 -8.92
C LYS A 114 -0.91 7.16 -10.37
N PHE A 115 0.20 7.86 -10.60
CA PHE A 115 0.64 8.25 -11.94
C PHE A 115 1.47 7.14 -12.58
N PHE A 116 1.24 6.95 -13.87
CA PHE A 116 1.96 6.04 -14.74
C PHE A 116 2.31 6.75 -16.04
N SER A 117 3.30 6.19 -16.72
CA SER A 117 3.66 6.57 -18.08
C SER A 117 3.91 5.31 -18.91
N THR A 118 4.13 5.49 -20.21
CA THR A 118 4.50 4.43 -21.14
C THR A 118 5.97 4.04 -20.95
N SER A 119 6.27 2.76 -21.21
CA SER A 119 7.62 2.22 -21.12
C SER A 119 8.34 2.19 -22.47
N VAL A 120 7.58 2.35 -23.56
CA VAL A 120 8.06 2.30 -24.95
C VAL A 120 7.62 3.55 -25.70
N ASP A 121 8.48 4.05 -26.58
CA ASP A 121 8.17 5.18 -27.44
C ASP A 121 6.97 4.88 -28.33
N ASN A 122 6.09 5.88 -28.50
CA ASN A 122 4.88 5.80 -29.31
C ASN A 122 3.95 4.65 -28.92
N GLN A 123 4.01 4.18 -27.66
CA GLN A 123 3.16 3.13 -27.14
C GLN A 123 1.70 3.60 -27.09
N GLU A 124 0.83 2.96 -27.88
CA GLU A 124 -0.58 3.34 -28.04
C GLU A 124 -1.51 2.62 -27.05
N SER A 125 -1.01 1.68 -26.25
CA SER A 125 -1.81 0.98 -25.23
C SER A 125 -1.02 0.60 -24.00
N VAL A 126 -1.65 0.65 -22.83
CA VAL A 126 -1.09 0.22 -21.55
C VAL A 126 -2.07 -0.76 -20.89
N ASP A 127 -1.55 -1.90 -20.47
CA ASP A 127 -2.26 -2.88 -19.65
C ASP A 127 -1.76 -2.82 -18.21
N ILE A 128 -2.68 -2.62 -17.27
CA ILE A 128 -2.40 -2.59 -15.83
C ILE A 128 -3.03 -3.83 -15.23
N ASN A 129 -2.20 -4.80 -14.84
CA ASN A 129 -2.67 -5.97 -14.09
C ASN A 129 -2.81 -5.59 -12.62
N ILE A 130 -3.99 -5.87 -12.07
CA ILE A 130 -4.37 -5.57 -10.70
C ILE A 130 -4.34 -6.88 -9.93
N LEU A 131 -3.59 -6.88 -8.83
CA LEU A 131 -3.31 -8.05 -8.03
C LEU A 131 -3.75 -7.81 -6.58
N MET A 132 -3.91 -8.88 -5.82
CA MET A 132 -4.17 -8.82 -4.38
C MET A 132 -3.36 -9.89 -3.65
N GLY A 133 -2.69 -9.47 -2.58
CA GLY A 133 -1.78 -10.31 -1.80
C GLY A 133 -0.59 -9.53 -1.23
N GLU A 134 0.27 -10.23 -0.50
CA GLU A 134 1.38 -9.61 0.24
C GLU A 134 2.77 -9.85 -0.37
N SER A 135 2.87 -10.63 -1.45
CA SER A 135 4.18 -10.87 -2.08
C SER A 135 4.61 -9.66 -2.92
N PRO A 136 5.89 -9.27 -2.90
CA PRO A 136 6.43 -8.27 -3.82
C PRO A 136 6.58 -8.79 -5.26
N ILE A 137 6.31 -10.08 -5.51
CA ILE A 137 6.44 -10.71 -6.82
C ILE A 137 5.05 -10.93 -7.44
N GLY A 138 4.81 -10.38 -8.63
CA GLY A 138 3.52 -10.35 -9.33
C GLY A 138 2.83 -11.72 -9.37
N LYS A 139 3.55 -12.74 -9.85
CA LYS A 139 3.03 -14.11 -10.01
C LYS A 139 2.64 -14.81 -8.71
N ASN A 140 3.11 -14.34 -7.56
CA ASN A 140 2.84 -14.92 -6.25
C ASN A 140 1.61 -14.26 -5.57
N ASN A 141 0.92 -13.35 -6.27
CA ASN A 141 -0.31 -12.73 -5.81
C ASN A 141 -1.50 -13.20 -6.64
N LEU A 142 -2.71 -13.05 -6.09
CA LEU A 142 -3.94 -13.32 -6.82
C LEU A 142 -4.18 -12.23 -7.86
N LYS A 143 -4.26 -12.59 -9.14
CA LYS A 143 -4.68 -11.66 -10.19
C LYS A 143 -6.19 -11.46 -10.13
N ILE A 144 -6.60 -10.21 -9.93
CA ILE A 144 -8.01 -9.83 -9.83
C ILE A 144 -8.56 -9.41 -11.19
N GLN A 145 -7.85 -8.51 -11.86
CA GLN A 145 -8.34 -7.84 -13.06
C GLN A 145 -7.19 -7.29 -13.90
N THR A 146 -7.45 -7.05 -15.18
CA THR A 146 -6.59 -6.26 -16.06
C THR A 146 -7.36 -5.05 -16.55
N LEU A 147 -6.77 -3.87 -16.44
CA LEU A 147 -7.29 -2.63 -16.99
C LEU A 147 -6.47 -2.25 -18.23
N SER A 148 -7.12 -2.22 -19.38
CA SER A 148 -6.48 -1.89 -20.67
C SER A 148 -6.90 -0.51 -21.16
N LEU A 149 -5.93 0.42 -21.22
CA LEU A 149 -6.12 1.74 -21.80
C LEU A 149 -5.50 1.76 -23.20
N THR A 150 -6.34 1.84 -24.23
CA THR A 150 -5.91 1.83 -25.65
C THR A 150 -6.03 3.21 -26.29
N LYS A 151 -5.38 3.41 -27.43
CA LYS A 151 -5.34 4.66 -28.21
C LYS A 151 -4.72 5.84 -27.43
N ILE A 152 -3.63 5.58 -26.74
CA ILE A 152 -2.77 6.60 -26.12
C ILE A 152 -2.08 7.38 -27.25
N PRO A 153 -2.06 8.73 -27.21
CA PRO A 153 -1.32 9.53 -28.19
C PRO A 153 0.15 9.13 -28.28
N LYS A 154 0.68 9.08 -29.50
CA LYS A 154 2.09 8.78 -29.74
C LYS A 154 2.98 9.87 -29.11
N ALA A 155 3.80 9.48 -28.15
CA ALA A 155 4.79 10.32 -27.50
C ALA A 155 5.98 9.46 -27.07
N PRO A 156 7.16 10.07 -26.84
CA PRO A 156 8.29 9.38 -26.21
C PRO A 156 7.90 8.68 -24.90
N ARG A 157 8.58 7.58 -24.57
CA ARG A 157 8.41 6.89 -23.28
C ARG A 157 8.61 7.88 -22.13
N GLY A 158 7.81 7.76 -21.07
CA GLY A 158 7.87 8.67 -19.91
C GLY A 158 7.03 9.95 -20.04
N ASP A 159 6.65 10.37 -21.25
CA ASP A 159 5.86 11.60 -21.45
C ASP A 159 4.35 11.43 -21.21
N PRO A 160 3.68 10.35 -21.67
CA PRO A 160 2.26 10.15 -21.40
C PRO A 160 1.95 10.18 -19.91
N GLN A 161 0.93 10.95 -19.53
CA GLN A 161 0.49 11.06 -18.13
C GLN A 161 -0.81 10.29 -17.94
N ILE A 162 -0.69 9.09 -17.37
CA ILE A 162 -1.82 8.20 -17.10
C ILE A 162 -2.08 8.20 -15.60
N ILE A 163 -3.24 8.70 -15.18
CA ILE A 163 -3.68 8.60 -13.78
C ILE A 163 -4.52 7.35 -13.65
N VAL A 164 -4.12 6.44 -12.78
CA VAL A 164 -4.93 5.27 -12.43
C VAL A 164 -5.46 5.46 -11.02
N THR A 165 -6.78 5.38 -10.86
CA THR A 165 -7.49 5.51 -9.60
C THR A 165 -8.15 4.20 -9.24
N PHE A 166 -7.92 3.75 -8.02
CA PHE A 166 -8.45 2.54 -7.42
C PHE A 166 -9.39 2.94 -6.29
N GLU A 167 -10.60 2.44 -6.33
CA GLU A 167 -11.63 2.61 -5.31
C GLU A 167 -12.02 1.22 -4.79
N VAL A 168 -12.15 1.10 -3.47
CA VAL A 168 -12.49 -0.15 -2.81
C VAL A 168 -13.61 0.12 -1.83
N ASP A 169 -14.70 -0.63 -1.96
CA ASP A 169 -15.84 -0.54 -1.05
C ASP A 169 -15.70 -1.46 0.17
N GLU A 170 -16.66 -1.39 1.09
CA GLU A 170 -16.72 -2.19 2.31
C GLU A 170 -16.92 -3.69 2.03
N PHE A 171 -17.25 -4.08 0.80
CA PHE A 171 -17.33 -5.46 0.35
C PHE A 171 -16.05 -5.93 -0.36
N CYS A 172 -15.03 -5.07 -0.38
CA CYS A 172 -13.77 -5.24 -1.11
C CYS A 172 -13.93 -5.33 -2.64
N ASN A 173 -15.05 -4.87 -3.21
CA ASN A 173 -15.15 -4.72 -4.66
C ASN A 173 -14.23 -3.59 -5.10
N VAL A 174 -13.48 -3.83 -6.18
CA VAL A 174 -12.48 -2.89 -6.66
C VAL A 174 -12.99 -2.23 -7.94
N THR A 175 -13.11 -0.91 -7.93
CA THR A 175 -13.30 -0.12 -9.14
C THR A 175 -11.98 0.52 -9.52
N SER A 176 -11.49 0.20 -10.72
CA SER A 176 -10.24 0.77 -11.24
C SER A 176 -10.57 1.62 -12.46
N SER A 177 -10.02 2.82 -12.50
CA SER A 177 -10.16 3.73 -13.63
C SER A 177 -8.81 4.26 -14.07
N ALA A 178 -8.57 4.38 -15.37
CA ALA A 178 -7.40 5.06 -15.90
C ALA A 178 -7.83 6.22 -16.78
N VAL A 179 -7.14 7.34 -16.66
CA VAL A 179 -7.34 8.54 -17.46
C VAL A 179 -5.99 8.96 -18.03
N GLU A 180 -5.86 9.02 -19.34
CA GLU A 180 -4.73 9.68 -19.99
C GLU A 180 -5.06 11.17 -20.15
N LYS A 181 -4.21 12.04 -19.59
CA LYS A 181 -4.55 13.46 -19.41
C LYS A 181 -4.63 14.24 -20.72
N SER A 182 -3.78 13.97 -21.70
CA SER A 182 -3.70 14.80 -22.91
C SER A 182 -4.89 14.57 -23.85
N SER A 183 -5.31 13.33 -24.04
CA SER A 183 -6.49 12.94 -24.82
C SER A 183 -7.79 12.97 -24.01
N GLY A 184 -7.70 13.03 -22.67
CA GLY A 184 -8.85 12.93 -21.78
C GLY A 184 -9.51 11.54 -21.77
N ARG A 185 -8.88 10.55 -22.42
CA ARG A 185 -9.45 9.22 -22.60
C ARG A 185 -9.50 8.48 -21.27
N LYS A 186 -10.67 7.95 -20.94
CA LYS A 186 -10.95 7.24 -19.68
C LYS A 186 -11.42 5.82 -19.93
N VAL A 187 -10.91 4.88 -19.14
CA VAL A 187 -11.42 3.52 -19.01
C VAL A 187 -11.77 3.29 -17.55
N THR A 188 -12.83 2.53 -17.29
CA THR A 188 -13.21 2.12 -15.94
C THR A 188 -13.67 0.68 -15.97
N VAL A 189 -13.14 -0.11 -15.03
CA VAL A 189 -13.45 -1.53 -14.89
C VAL A 189 -13.79 -1.79 -13.43
N LYS A 190 -14.79 -2.63 -13.19
CA LYS A 190 -15.24 -3.02 -11.86
C LYS A 190 -14.98 -4.49 -11.65
N PHE A 191 -14.56 -4.85 -10.45
CA PHE A 191 -14.40 -6.22 -10.00
C PHE A 191 -15.31 -6.45 -8.81
N ASN A 192 -16.37 -7.24 -9.02
CA ASN A 192 -17.43 -7.47 -8.05
C ASN A 192 -17.38 -8.88 -7.41
N ASP A 193 -16.34 -9.66 -7.72
CA ASP A 193 -16.19 -11.06 -7.30
C ASP A 193 -15.23 -11.21 -6.11
N ALA A 194 -14.86 -10.11 -5.45
CA ALA A 194 -13.94 -10.11 -4.32
C ALA A 194 -14.40 -11.07 -3.20
N GLN A 195 -15.70 -11.26 -3.03
CA GLN A 195 -16.27 -12.17 -2.03
C GLN A 195 -15.98 -13.65 -2.30
N HIS A 196 -15.76 -14.05 -3.55
CA HIS A 196 -15.40 -15.43 -3.89
C HIS A 196 -13.95 -15.74 -3.47
N HIS A 197 -13.08 -14.74 -3.50
CA HIS A 197 -11.65 -14.87 -3.23
C HIS A 197 -11.22 -14.43 -1.81
N LEU A 198 -12.13 -13.87 -1.02
CA LEU A 198 -11.86 -13.29 0.31
C LEU A 198 -12.60 -14.02 1.44
N ASN A 199 -12.77 -15.34 1.30
CA ASN A 199 -13.16 -16.17 2.44
C ASN A 199 -11.99 -16.28 3.45
N ASP A 200 -12.29 -16.52 4.73
CA ASP A 200 -11.26 -16.48 5.78
C ASP A 200 -10.16 -17.54 5.59
N GLN A 201 -10.49 -18.67 4.98
CA GLN A 201 -9.53 -19.74 4.70
C GLN A 201 -8.53 -19.31 3.62
N GLU A 202 -9.01 -18.69 2.56
CA GLU A 202 -8.21 -18.23 1.43
C GLU A 202 -7.34 -17.03 1.80
N ILE A 203 -7.87 -16.08 2.58
CA ILE A 203 -7.07 -14.99 3.16
C ILE A 203 -5.93 -15.56 4.00
N LYS A 204 -6.22 -16.50 4.90
CA LYS A 204 -5.19 -17.13 5.74
C LYS A 204 -4.15 -17.90 4.92
N HIS A 205 -4.59 -18.62 3.89
CA HIS A 205 -3.72 -19.34 2.98
C HIS A 205 -2.77 -18.39 2.23
N LEU A 206 -3.28 -17.30 1.64
CA LEU A 206 -2.47 -16.32 0.91
C LEU A 206 -1.45 -15.61 1.82
N LEU A 207 -1.84 -15.28 3.05
CA LEU A 207 -0.93 -14.70 4.05
C LEU A 207 0.17 -15.70 4.45
N GLN A 208 -0.20 -16.95 4.74
CA GLN A 208 0.75 -17.99 5.10
C GLN A 208 1.73 -18.25 3.95
N GLN A 209 1.24 -18.34 2.71
CA GLN A 209 2.07 -18.52 1.53
C GLN A 209 3.08 -17.38 1.40
N ALA A 210 2.62 -16.13 1.50
CA ALA A 210 3.50 -14.96 1.43
C ALA A 210 4.59 -14.97 2.52
N GLU A 211 4.26 -15.39 3.75
CA GLU A 211 5.26 -15.50 4.82
C GLU A 211 6.29 -16.59 4.55
N THR A 212 5.85 -17.76 4.06
CA THR A 212 6.77 -18.86 3.72
C THR A 212 7.70 -18.54 2.55
N THR A 213 7.25 -17.70 1.60
CA THR A 213 8.06 -17.28 0.44
C THR A 213 8.85 -16.01 0.69
N ARG A 214 8.63 -15.31 1.82
CA ARG A 214 9.17 -13.98 2.10
C ARG A 214 10.65 -13.82 1.78
N LYS A 215 11.52 -14.67 2.34
CA LYS A 215 12.98 -14.57 2.12
C LYS A 215 13.37 -14.78 0.65
N ARG A 216 12.69 -15.69 -0.04
CA ARG A 216 12.90 -15.95 -1.46
C ARG A 216 12.45 -14.76 -2.30
N ASP A 217 11.29 -14.21 -1.98
CA ASP A 217 10.69 -13.07 -2.68
C ASP A 217 11.50 -11.79 -2.46
N GLU A 218 12.04 -11.57 -1.27
CA GLU A 218 12.97 -10.46 -0.97
C GLU A 218 14.25 -10.57 -1.81
N ASN A 219 14.85 -11.76 -1.92
CA ASN A 219 16.05 -11.96 -2.73
C ASN A 219 15.75 -11.76 -4.23
N LEU A 220 14.60 -12.26 -4.70
CA LEU A 220 14.19 -12.08 -6.08
C LEU A 220 13.90 -10.60 -6.39
N LEU A 221 13.21 -9.88 -5.51
CA LEU A 221 12.98 -8.45 -5.63
C LEU A 221 14.31 -7.69 -5.74
N LYS A 222 15.25 -7.97 -4.82
CA LYS A 222 16.58 -7.35 -4.81
C LYS A 222 17.34 -7.56 -6.12
N LEU A 223 17.20 -8.75 -6.73
CA LEU A 223 17.79 -9.08 -8.02
C LEU A 223 17.09 -8.33 -9.16
N ILE A 224 15.77 -8.36 -9.23
CA ILE A 224 15.01 -7.68 -10.31
C ILE A 224 15.27 -6.17 -10.25
N GLU A 225 15.28 -5.55 -9.07
CA GLU A 225 15.62 -4.14 -8.90
C GLU A 225 17.06 -3.84 -9.33
N ALA A 226 18.02 -4.71 -9.00
CA ALA A 226 19.39 -4.56 -9.45
C ALA A 226 19.49 -4.64 -10.98
N LYS A 227 18.79 -5.58 -11.62
CA LYS A 227 18.71 -5.70 -13.07
C LYS A 227 18.07 -4.48 -13.73
N ASN A 228 16.93 -4.02 -13.23
CA ASN A 228 16.24 -2.85 -13.78
C ASN A 228 17.12 -1.59 -13.71
N LYS A 229 17.84 -1.40 -12.59
CA LYS A 229 18.83 -0.33 -12.47
C LYS A 229 19.98 -0.50 -13.45
N ALA A 230 20.51 -1.72 -13.58
CA ALA A 230 21.59 -2.01 -14.51
C ALA A 230 21.20 -1.69 -15.96
N TYR A 231 20.05 -2.19 -16.44
CA TYR A 231 19.59 -1.88 -17.81
C TYR A 231 19.42 -0.38 -18.04
N SER A 232 18.86 0.35 -17.07
CA SER A 232 18.73 1.80 -17.21
C SER A 232 20.07 2.53 -17.29
N VAL A 233 21.12 2.02 -16.63
CA VAL A 233 22.46 2.63 -16.65
C VAL A 233 23.24 2.20 -17.88
N ILE A 234 23.07 0.95 -18.34
CA ILE A 234 23.63 0.44 -19.60
C ILE A 234 23.13 1.27 -20.78
N ASP A 235 21.81 1.47 -20.91
CA ASP A 235 21.22 2.30 -21.98
C ASP A 235 21.88 3.69 -22.03
N LYS A 236 22.08 4.31 -20.86
CA LYS A 236 22.74 5.63 -20.75
C LYS A 236 24.21 5.59 -21.15
N ALA A 237 24.94 4.57 -20.68
CA ALA A 237 26.36 4.40 -20.99
C ALA A 237 26.57 4.18 -22.50
N GLU A 238 25.79 3.30 -23.11
CA GLU A 238 25.83 3.02 -24.55
C GLU A 238 25.51 4.26 -25.38
N ASP A 239 24.52 5.06 -24.95
CA ASP A 239 24.19 6.33 -25.58
C ASP A 239 25.33 7.35 -25.51
N ILE A 240 26.06 7.42 -24.40
CA ILE A 240 27.23 8.29 -24.24
C ILE A 240 28.37 7.83 -25.14
N LEU A 241 28.72 6.55 -25.10
CA LEU A 241 29.78 5.97 -25.93
C LEU A 241 29.51 6.19 -27.41
N ARG A 242 28.27 5.97 -27.86
CA ARG A 242 27.85 6.23 -29.25
C ARG A 242 28.07 7.69 -29.65
N LYS A 243 27.66 8.65 -28.80
CA LYS A 243 27.86 10.09 -29.05
C LYS A 243 29.33 10.50 -29.07
N HIS A 244 30.17 9.91 -28.22
CA HIS A 244 31.61 10.18 -28.19
C HIS A 244 32.31 9.63 -29.43
N GLN A 245 31.92 8.45 -29.90
CA GLN A 245 32.41 7.86 -31.15
C GLN A 245 32.02 8.73 -32.36
N GLU A 246 30.76 9.15 -32.48
CA GLU A 246 30.28 10.04 -33.56
C GLU A 246 31.05 11.37 -33.63
N LYS A 247 31.51 11.88 -32.48
CA LYS A 247 32.26 13.14 -32.38
C LYS A 247 33.79 12.98 -32.41
N ASN A 248 34.31 11.76 -32.56
CA ASN A 248 35.74 11.44 -32.43
C ASN A 248 36.38 11.94 -31.11
N MET A 249 35.63 11.87 -30.01
CA MET A 249 36.06 12.31 -28.66
C MET A 249 36.35 11.13 -27.73
N PHE A 250 36.68 9.95 -28.26
CA PHE A 250 36.85 8.74 -27.48
C PHE A 250 38.11 8.82 -26.59
N THR A 251 37.95 8.50 -25.30
CA THR A 251 38.96 8.65 -24.24
C THR A 251 39.35 7.31 -23.60
N ASP A 252 40.38 7.32 -22.74
CA ASP A 252 40.70 6.14 -21.92
C ASP A 252 39.61 5.84 -20.88
N ASP A 253 38.84 6.83 -20.45
CA ASP A 253 37.68 6.64 -19.57
C ASP A 253 36.53 5.91 -20.31
N ASP A 254 36.33 6.17 -21.60
CA ASP A 254 35.37 5.42 -22.42
C ASP A 254 35.76 3.92 -22.53
N LYS A 255 37.06 3.59 -22.62
CA LYS A 255 37.52 2.19 -22.56
C LYS A 255 37.22 1.54 -21.21
N ASN A 256 37.32 2.29 -20.12
CA ASN A 256 36.97 1.81 -18.79
C ASN A 256 35.47 1.54 -18.69
N ILE A 257 34.63 2.39 -19.27
CA ILE A 257 33.18 2.19 -19.36
C ILE A 257 32.87 0.88 -20.11
N GLU A 258 33.47 0.65 -21.29
CA GLU A 258 33.29 -0.60 -22.06
C GLU A 258 33.66 -1.85 -21.25
N LYS A 259 34.77 -1.80 -20.51
CA LYS A 259 35.21 -2.93 -19.65
C LYS A 259 34.22 -3.21 -18.51
N VAL A 260 33.68 -2.16 -17.89
CA VAL A 260 32.67 -2.30 -16.82
C VAL A 260 31.35 -2.80 -17.40
N LEU A 261 30.94 -2.35 -18.59
CA LEU A 261 29.77 -2.87 -19.30
C LEU A 261 29.89 -4.37 -19.57
N ALA A 262 31.05 -4.85 -20.03
CA ALA A 262 31.29 -6.28 -20.24
C ALA A 262 31.19 -7.08 -18.93
N THR A 263 31.76 -6.56 -17.84
CA THR A 263 31.69 -7.20 -16.51
C THR A 263 30.27 -7.21 -15.95
N LEU A 264 29.52 -6.12 -16.15
CA LEU A 264 28.12 -6.01 -15.77
C LEU A 264 27.24 -6.98 -16.57
N GLY A 265 27.51 -7.15 -17.87
CA GLY A 265 26.87 -8.15 -18.71
C GLY A 265 27.03 -9.57 -18.16
N ILE A 266 28.26 -9.95 -17.80
CA ILE A 266 28.54 -11.26 -17.17
C ILE A 266 27.77 -11.40 -15.84
N ALA A 267 27.75 -10.36 -15.01
CA ALA A 267 27.04 -10.37 -13.73
C ALA A 267 25.51 -10.52 -13.90
N LEU A 268 24.96 -9.93 -14.97
CA LEU A 268 23.55 -10.04 -15.35
C LEU A 268 23.18 -11.46 -15.81
N ASP A 269 24.07 -12.12 -16.54
CA ASP A 269 23.86 -13.50 -17.05
C ASP A 269 23.84 -14.54 -15.93
N ILE A 270 24.65 -14.34 -14.87
CA ILE A 270 24.73 -15.28 -13.74
C ILE A 270 23.83 -14.91 -12.55
N ASP A 271 22.93 -13.92 -12.70
CA ASP A 271 21.98 -13.49 -11.67
C ASP A 271 22.61 -13.08 -10.32
N ASN A 272 23.82 -12.52 -10.34
CA ASN A 272 24.50 -12.11 -9.11
C ASN A 272 24.15 -10.66 -8.73
N ALA A 273 23.15 -10.50 -7.85
CA ALA A 273 22.64 -9.19 -7.43
C ALA A 273 23.70 -8.27 -6.79
N GLU A 274 24.67 -8.81 -6.05
CA GLU A 274 25.73 -8.01 -5.41
C GLU A 274 26.71 -7.48 -6.45
N ASN A 275 27.17 -8.33 -7.36
CA ASN A 275 28.06 -7.93 -8.45
C ASN A 275 27.37 -6.95 -9.40
N ILE A 276 26.08 -7.15 -9.70
CA ILE A 276 25.29 -6.20 -10.52
C ILE A 276 25.31 -4.82 -9.85
N ARG A 277 25.01 -4.74 -8.54
CA ARG A 277 24.98 -3.45 -7.81
C ARG A 277 26.33 -2.76 -7.80
N SER A 278 27.39 -3.49 -7.46
CA SER A 278 28.75 -2.94 -7.41
C SER A 278 29.19 -2.40 -8.78
N ASN A 279 28.96 -3.16 -9.86
CA ASN A 279 29.29 -2.70 -11.21
C ASN A 279 28.43 -1.51 -11.65
N VAL A 280 27.16 -1.44 -11.25
CA VAL A 280 26.29 -0.27 -11.51
C VAL A 280 26.81 1.00 -10.82
N GLU A 281 27.30 0.90 -9.58
CA GLU A 281 27.88 2.04 -8.86
C GLU A 281 29.17 2.53 -9.53
N VAL A 282 30.05 1.60 -9.91
CA VAL A 282 31.27 1.90 -10.67
C VAL A 282 30.93 2.56 -12.00
N LEU A 283 29.98 2.01 -12.75
CA LEU A 283 29.57 2.53 -14.05
C LEU A 283 28.98 3.94 -13.95
N ASN A 284 28.12 4.21 -12.96
CA ASN A 284 27.58 5.55 -12.72
C ASN A 284 28.67 6.58 -12.39
N THR A 285 29.68 6.16 -11.61
CA THR A 285 30.82 7.03 -11.28
C THR A 285 31.59 7.40 -12.55
N LEU A 286 31.88 6.42 -13.41
CA LEU A 286 32.54 6.66 -14.68
C LEU A 286 31.72 7.55 -15.61
N ILE A 287 30.42 7.27 -15.77
CA ILE A 287 29.49 8.10 -16.55
C ILE A 287 29.53 9.56 -16.09
N THR A 288 29.57 9.80 -14.78
CA THR A 288 29.60 11.15 -14.21
C THR A 288 30.90 11.89 -14.56
N LEU A 289 32.03 11.17 -14.62
CA LEU A 289 33.33 11.75 -14.97
C LEU A 289 33.41 12.17 -16.44
N VAL A 290 32.80 11.39 -17.35
CA VAL A 290 32.86 11.65 -18.80
C VAL A 290 31.75 12.57 -19.31
N THR A 291 30.71 12.83 -18.50
CA THR A 291 29.61 13.74 -18.89
C THR A 291 29.98 15.18 -18.53
N PRO A 292 30.10 16.12 -19.49
CA PRO A 292 30.35 17.53 -19.17
C PRO A 292 29.20 18.10 -18.34
N GLY A 293 29.52 18.70 -17.19
CA GLY A 293 28.54 19.12 -16.19
C GLY A 293 27.46 20.06 -16.73
N ASN A 294 26.21 19.58 -16.73
CA ASN A 294 25.01 20.40 -16.68
C ASN A 294 24.31 20.06 -15.34
N MET A 295 24.49 20.92 -14.34
CA MET A 295 23.96 20.72 -12.98
C MET A 295 22.42 20.59 -12.91
N ASP A 296 21.69 20.94 -13.97
CA ASP A 296 20.24 20.87 -14.03
C ASP A 296 19.69 19.42 -14.07
N ASP A 297 20.46 18.46 -14.61
CA ASP A 297 20.04 17.04 -14.67
C ASP A 297 20.26 16.28 -13.35
N MET A 298 21.16 16.76 -12.49
CA MET A 298 21.47 16.10 -11.20
C MET A 298 20.34 16.22 -10.17
N PHE A 299 19.59 17.31 -10.17
CA PHE A 299 18.44 17.48 -9.25
C PHE A 299 17.22 16.66 -9.69
N SER A 300 17.06 16.42 -10.99
CA SER A 300 15.93 15.70 -11.60
C SER A 300 15.98 14.19 -11.35
N ALA A 301 17.17 13.63 -11.17
CA ALA A 301 17.38 12.19 -10.96
C ALA A 301 17.22 11.75 -9.48
N PHE A 302 17.27 12.68 -8.51
CA PHE A 302 17.23 12.37 -7.08
C PHE A 302 15.80 12.39 -6.50
N ILE A 303 14.83 13.00 -7.17
CA ILE A 303 13.42 13.00 -6.77
C ILE A 303 12.62 12.32 -7.87
N GLY A 304 12.16 11.09 -7.61
CA GLY A 304 11.30 10.34 -8.51
C GLY A 304 9.89 10.93 -8.62
N PHE A 305 9.76 12.03 -9.36
CA PHE A 305 8.59 12.51 -10.09
C PHE A 305 9.10 13.44 -11.21
N PRO A 306 8.63 13.31 -12.46
CA PRO A 306 9.08 14.21 -13.53
C PRO A 306 8.51 15.61 -13.27
N HIS A 307 9.36 16.52 -12.77
CA HIS A 307 9.08 17.95 -12.82
C HIS A 307 9.57 18.49 -14.15
N THR A 308 8.64 18.68 -15.09
CA THR A 308 8.87 19.60 -16.21
C THR A 308 8.89 21.03 -15.66
N VAL A 309 10.07 21.65 -15.67
CA VAL A 309 10.23 23.09 -15.45
C VAL A 309 9.64 23.81 -16.66
N HIS A 310 8.44 24.35 -16.52
CA HIS A 310 7.92 25.34 -17.46
C HIS A 310 8.71 26.64 -17.32
N LYS A 311 9.57 26.96 -18.30
CA LYS A 311 9.96 28.36 -18.56
C LYS A 311 8.71 29.12 -18.98
N SER A 312 8.20 29.97 -18.09
CA SER A 312 7.18 30.96 -18.44
C SER A 312 7.78 31.98 -19.42
N PRO A 313 7.08 32.41 -20.49
CA PRO A 313 7.55 33.48 -21.33
C PRO A 313 7.46 34.80 -20.55
N THR A 314 8.61 35.44 -20.32
CA THR A 314 8.73 36.79 -19.77
C THR A 314 8.15 37.80 -20.76
N LYS A 315 6.90 38.24 -20.53
CA LYS A 315 6.40 39.49 -21.12
C LYS A 315 7.09 40.64 -20.39
N LYS A 316 7.95 41.38 -21.12
CA LYS A 316 8.45 42.69 -20.70
C LYS A 316 7.24 43.61 -20.45
N ILE A 317 7.08 44.04 -19.21
CA ILE A 317 6.21 45.16 -18.85
C ILE A 317 7.09 46.40 -18.95
N ASN A 318 6.76 47.29 -19.88
CA ASN A 318 7.25 48.66 -19.89
C ASN A 318 6.45 49.45 -18.86
N ASP A 319 7.11 49.98 -17.86
CA ASP A 319 6.59 51.04 -17.01
C ASP A 319 6.58 52.35 -17.81
N SER A 320 5.39 52.84 -18.14
CA SER A 320 5.18 54.27 -18.33
C SER A 320 3.69 54.62 -18.22
N GLN A 321 3.42 55.56 -17.31
CA GLN A 321 2.26 56.45 -17.21
C GLN A 321 1.11 56.05 -16.28
N ILE A 322 1.22 56.64 -15.09
CA ILE A 322 0.15 57.09 -14.20
C ILE A 322 -0.77 58.07 -14.95
N THR A 323 -2.09 57.87 -14.89
CA THR A 323 -3.09 58.93 -14.59
C THR A 323 -4.40 58.31 -14.11
N ASN A 324 -4.92 58.87 -13.02
CA ASN A 324 -6.27 58.65 -12.48
C ASN A 324 -7.34 59.17 -13.46
N GLU A 325 -8.50 58.50 -13.55
CA GLU A 325 -9.83 59.14 -13.46
C GLU A 325 -11.03 58.15 -13.42
N ASN A 326 -11.86 58.39 -12.40
CA ASN A 326 -13.31 58.17 -12.18
C ASN A 326 -14.20 57.23 -13.04
N LYS A 327 -14.98 56.42 -12.28
CA LYS A 327 -16.43 56.14 -12.34
C LYS A 327 -17.10 55.83 -13.69
N GLN A 328 -17.63 54.60 -13.82
CA GLN A 328 -19.09 54.36 -13.92
C GLN A 328 -19.45 52.87 -13.83
N SER A 329 -20.45 52.60 -13.00
CA SER A 329 -21.25 51.37 -12.91
C SER A 329 -22.09 51.15 -14.17
N VAL A 330 -22.24 49.91 -14.67
CA VAL A 330 -23.52 49.24 -14.98
C VAL A 330 -23.28 47.73 -15.17
N GLY A 331 -23.95 46.94 -14.33
CA GLY A 331 -24.63 45.67 -14.65
C GLY A 331 -23.93 44.60 -15.49
N ASN A 332 -23.49 43.53 -14.83
CA ASN A 332 -23.76 42.16 -15.29
C ASN A 332 -23.94 41.21 -14.09
N HIS A 333 -24.95 41.51 -13.28
CA HIS A 333 -25.58 40.56 -12.36
C HIS A 333 -26.37 39.52 -13.17
N LYS A 334 -25.70 38.53 -13.75
CA LYS A 334 -26.37 37.33 -14.32
C LYS A 334 -25.49 36.10 -14.55
N LEU A 335 -24.26 36.06 -14.04
CA LEU A 335 -23.37 34.88 -14.17
C LEU A 335 -22.89 34.26 -12.85
N ARG A 336 -23.28 34.80 -11.68
CA ARG A 336 -22.81 34.28 -10.38
C ARG A 336 -23.75 33.27 -9.70
N ASP A 337 -25.03 33.23 -10.07
CA ASP A 337 -26.02 32.36 -9.38
C ASP A 337 -26.23 30.98 -10.02
N LYS A 338 -25.45 30.62 -11.05
CA LYS A 338 -25.50 29.27 -11.67
C LYS A 338 -24.32 28.35 -11.32
N LEU A 339 -23.41 28.77 -10.43
CA LEU A 339 -22.30 27.94 -9.95
C LEU A 339 -22.47 27.44 -8.51
N ALA A 340 -23.63 27.65 -7.87
CA ALA A 340 -23.86 27.32 -6.46
C ALA A 340 -24.68 26.03 -6.21
N THR A 341 -24.80 25.12 -7.18
CA THR A 341 -25.50 23.82 -7.03
C THR A 341 -24.75 22.66 -7.68
N SER A 342 -23.42 22.67 -7.63
CA SER A 342 -22.62 21.45 -7.73
C SER A 342 -22.22 21.09 -6.31
N SER A 343 -22.82 20.02 -5.79
CA SER A 343 -22.40 19.40 -4.53
C SER A 343 -20.92 19.11 -4.62
N LYS A 344 -20.08 19.87 -3.89
CA LYS A 344 -18.67 19.57 -3.75
C LYS A 344 -18.56 18.22 -3.02
N THR A 345 -18.43 17.14 -3.78
CA THR A 345 -17.92 15.88 -3.25
C THR A 345 -16.52 16.18 -2.72
N VAL A 346 -16.39 16.24 -1.39
CA VAL A 346 -15.08 16.29 -0.74
C VAL A 346 -14.40 14.96 -1.06
N GLU A 347 -13.44 14.97 -1.98
CA GLU A 347 -12.61 13.80 -2.26
C GLU A 347 -11.80 13.49 -1.01
N HIS A 348 -12.22 12.48 -0.27
CA HIS A 348 -11.45 11.97 0.86
C HIS A 348 -10.25 11.20 0.32
N ILE A 349 -9.07 11.84 0.35
CA ILE A 349 -7.80 11.13 0.22
C ILE A 349 -7.78 10.09 1.35
N GLY A 350 -7.87 8.80 1.01
CA GLY A 350 -7.84 7.74 2.01
C GLY A 350 -6.63 7.89 2.95
N ARG A 351 -6.76 7.52 4.22
CA ARG A 351 -5.62 7.59 5.16
C ARG A 351 -4.58 6.52 4.78
N ILE A 352 -3.29 6.88 4.72
CA ILE A 352 -2.19 5.92 4.44
C ILE A 352 -2.08 4.93 5.61
N PHE A 353 -2.18 5.47 6.82
CA PHE A 353 -2.38 4.73 8.05
C PHE A 353 -3.70 5.17 8.67
N GLY A 354 -4.59 4.22 9.00
CA GLY A 354 -5.85 4.54 9.66
C GLY A 354 -6.74 3.34 9.90
N GLY A 355 -7.74 3.53 10.76
CA GLY A 355 -8.98 2.75 10.78
C GLY A 355 -9.27 1.97 12.07
N GLY A 356 -8.34 1.88 13.02
CA GLY A 356 -8.60 1.29 14.34
C GLY A 356 -9.19 2.31 15.31
N GLU A 357 -10.17 1.89 16.10
CA GLU A 357 -10.28 2.45 17.45
C GLU A 357 -9.17 1.78 18.24
N PHE A 358 -8.13 2.53 18.58
CA PHE A 358 -7.03 2.03 19.39
C PHE A 358 -7.29 2.38 20.84
N THR A 359 -7.21 1.40 21.72
CA THR A 359 -7.23 1.64 23.16
C THR A 359 -5.83 2.03 23.60
N LEU A 360 -5.72 3.20 24.24
CA LEU A 360 -4.49 3.63 24.88
C LEU A 360 -4.07 2.61 25.95
N ASP A 361 -2.85 2.09 25.82
CA ASP A 361 -2.21 1.29 26.85
C ASP A 361 -1.40 2.24 27.74
N SER A 362 -1.93 2.49 28.95
CA SER A 362 -1.35 3.44 29.91
C SER A 362 0.02 3.02 30.46
N ASN A 363 0.43 1.77 30.21
CA ASN A 363 1.71 1.24 30.66
C ASN A 363 2.70 1.05 29.51
N LEU A 364 2.30 1.20 28.24
CA LEU A 364 3.18 0.95 27.10
C LEU A 364 4.04 2.17 26.77
N CYS A 365 5.36 1.99 26.79
CA CYS A 365 6.34 2.88 26.18
C CYS A 365 6.92 2.21 24.93
N PHE A 366 6.68 2.79 23.76
CA PHE A 366 7.18 2.23 22.51
C PHE A 366 8.49 2.91 22.10
N VAL A 367 9.52 2.10 21.84
CA VAL A 367 10.87 2.58 21.54
C VAL A 367 11.14 2.49 20.03
N LEU A 368 11.48 3.63 19.45
CA LEU A 368 11.88 3.79 18.05
C LEU A 368 13.40 3.95 17.99
N MET A 369 14.12 2.94 17.51
CA MET A 369 15.58 2.92 17.54
C MET A 369 16.14 2.11 16.36
N PRO A 370 17.31 2.45 15.81
CA PRO A 370 17.97 1.61 14.80
C PRO A 370 18.22 0.19 15.31
N PHE A 371 17.94 -0.83 14.51
CA PHE A 371 18.13 -2.25 14.86
C PHE A 371 19.58 -2.75 14.69
N GLU A 372 20.55 -1.84 14.63
CA GLU A 372 21.95 -2.21 14.51
C GLU A 372 22.43 -2.95 15.77
N GLU A 373 23.26 -3.98 15.61
CA GLU A 373 23.74 -4.82 16.72
C GLU A 373 24.40 -3.99 17.84
N LYS A 374 25.13 -2.94 17.45
CA LYS A 374 25.78 -1.99 18.38
C LYS A 374 24.81 -1.22 19.28
N MET A 375 23.55 -1.07 18.87
CA MET A 375 22.51 -0.34 19.61
C MET A 375 21.78 -1.23 20.61
N ARG A 376 21.89 -2.55 20.49
CA ARG A 376 21.17 -3.49 21.34
C ARG A 376 21.55 -3.43 22.82
N PRO A 377 22.84 -3.32 23.21
CA PRO A 377 23.22 -3.11 24.60
C PRO A 377 22.67 -1.81 25.21
N ILE A 378 22.49 -0.76 24.40
CA ILE A 378 21.90 0.51 24.84
C ILE A 378 20.41 0.32 25.14
N TYR A 379 19.70 -0.38 24.26
CA TYR A 379 18.29 -0.72 24.42
C TYR A 379 18.06 -1.63 25.65
N ASP A 380 18.64 -2.83 25.66
CA ASP A 380 18.43 -3.85 26.70
C ASP A 380 19.04 -3.42 28.04
N GLY A 381 20.22 -2.81 27.99
CA GLY A 381 21.04 -2.53 29.17
C GLY A 381 20.66 -1.27 29.92
N HIS A 382 20.04 -0.29 29.25
CA HIS A 382 19.79 1.05 29.78
C HIS A 382 18.35 1.50 29.55
N ILE A 383 17.91 1.63 28.30
CA ILE A 383 16.58 2.20 27.98
C ILE A 383 15.46 1.37 28.62
N CYS A 384 15.41 0.06 28.36
CA CYS A 384 14.35 -0.78 28.93
C CYS A 384 14.40 -0.85 30.45
N LYS A 385 15.59 -0.93 31.06
CA LYS A 385 15.70 -0.95 32.54
C LYS A 385 15.11 0.29 33.19
N ILE A 386 15.29 1.47 32.58
CA ILE A 386 14.73 2.71 33.11
C ILE A 386 13.20 2.72 32.95
N ILE A 387 12.69 2.35 31.77
CA ILE A 387 11.24 2.25 31.51
C ILE A 387 10.58 1.27 32.50
N GLU A 388 11.15 0.07 32.67
CA GLU A 388 10.65 -0.97 33.56
C GLU A 388 10.75 -0.58 35.03
N SER A 389 11.77 0.20 35.41
CA SER A 389 11.89 0.72 36.79
C SER A 389 10.73 1.64 37.18
N GLU A 390 10.09 2.27 36.19
CA GLU A 390 8.88 3.09 36.34
C GLU A 390 7.59 2.30 36.10
N ARG A 391 7.66 0.97 36.12
CA ARG A 391 6.53 0.03 35.94
C ARG A 391 5.83 0.16 34.59
N LEU A 392 6.56 0.60 33.57
CA LEU A 392 6.11 0.64 32.19
C LEU A 392 6.64 -0.56 31.41
N ASN A 393 5.92 -0.95 30.37
CA ASN A 393 6.33 -1.97 29.42
C ASN A 393 7.21 -1.32 28.35
N CYS A 394 8.46 -1.76 28.25
CA CYS A 394 9.36 -1.43 27.14
C CYS A 394 9.02 -2.33 25.96
N LEU A 395 8.85 -1.77 24.76
CA LEU A 395 8.69 -2.56 23.55
C LEU A 395 9.35 -1.87 22.36
N ARG A 396 10.11 -2.63 21.57
CA ARG A 396 10.66 -2.20 20.28
C ARG A 396 10.09 -3.01 19.13
N ALA A 397 10.08 -2.43 17.94
CA ALA A 397 9.40 -3.00 16.77
C ALA A 397 9.92 -4.39 16.35
N ASP A 398 11.21 -4.68 16.51
CA ASP A 398 11.82 -5.98 16.17
C ASP A 398 11.47 -7.12 17.15
N GLU A 399 10.91 -6.79 18.31
CA GLU A 399 10.44 -7.77 19.31
C GLU A 399 8.99 -8.21 19.05
N ILE A 400 8.31 -7.58 18.09
CA ILE A 400 6.94 -7.91 17.76
C ILE A 400 6.92 -9.19 16.91
N VAL A 401 6.40 -10.26 17.50
CA VAL A 401 6.18 -11.53 16.82
C VAL A 401 4.73 -11.58 16.35
N GLY A 402 4.50 -11.62 15.04
CA GLY A 402 3.15 -11.63 14.47
C GLY A 402 3.11 -11.93 12.97
N THR A 403 1.91 -12.24 12.46
CA THR A 403 1.62 -12.42 11.02
C THR A 403 1.17 -11.11 10.34
N ASN A 404 1.27 -10.00 11.06
CA ASN A 404 0.91 -8.68 10.56
C ASN A 404 2.08 -8.06 9.77
N LEU A 405 1.78 -7.08 8.92
CA LEU A 405 2.83 -6.29 8.28
C LEU A 405 3.57 -5.51 9.38
N ILE A 406 4.90 -5.52 9.38
CA ILE A 406 5.72 -4.79 10.36
C ILE A 406 5.27 -3.32 10.48
N THR A 407 4.94 -2.68 9.36
CA THR A 407 4.45 -1.30 9.35
C THR A 407 3.12 -1.12 10.09
N TRP A 408 2.23 -2.11 10.03
CA TRP A 408 0.97 -2.07 10.79
C TRP A 408 1.21 -2.27 12.28
N ASP A 409 2.12 -3.18 12.65
CA ASP A 409 2.45 -3.40 14.05
C ASP A 409 3.10 -2.15 14.68
N VAL A 410 4.03 -1.52 13.97
CA VAL A 410 4.61 -0.22 14.36
C VAL A 410 3.51 0.84 14.50
N TRP A 411 2.62 0.97 13.51
CA TRP A 411 1.52 1.92 13.55
C TRP A 411 0.59 1.68 14.75
N GLU A 412 0.19 0.43 15.00
CA GLU A 412 -0.64 0.06 16.15
C GLU A 412 0.07 0.44 17.46
N LYS A 413 1.36 0.11 17.61
CA LYS A 413 2.11 0.43 18.83
C LYS A 413 2.27 1.93 19.03
N ILE A 414 2.54 2.71 17.99
CA ILE A 414 2.55 4.18 18.07
C ILE A 414 1.20 4.70 18.58
N ASN A 415 0.08 4.18 18.06
CA ASN A 415 -1.25 4.62 18.48
C ASN A 415 -1.57 4.22 19.94
N ARG A 416 -1.20 3.01 20.34
CA ARG A 416 -1.51 2.45 21.67
C ARG A 416 -0.58 2.94 22.77
N ALA A 417 0.67 3.26 22.46
CA ALA A 417 1.66 3.68 23.45
C ALA A 417 1.22 4.94 24.20
N ARG A 418 1.52 5.00 25.49
CA ARG A 418 1.32 6.21 26.30
C ARG A 418 2.20 7.35 25.82
N PHE A 419 3.48 7.06 25.62
CA PHE A 419 4.47 7.93 25.01
C PHE A 419 5.53 7.09 24.30
N LEU A 420 6.41 7.74 23.55
CA LEU A 420 7.47 7.10 22.80
C LEU A 420 8.85 7.59 23.23
N ILE A 421 9.86 6.75 23.04
CA ILE A 421 11.26 7.14 23.08
C ILE A 421 11.85 6.89 21.69
N ALA A 422 12.49 7.89 21.09
CA ALA A 422 13.10 7.78 19.77
C ALA A 422 14.60 8.09 19.83
N ASP A 423 15.44 7.14 19.44
CA ASP A 423 16.88 7.37 19.29
C ASP A 423 17.23 7.70 17.85
N LEU A 424 17.66 8.94 17.64
CA LEU A 424 17.93 9.52 16.33
C LEU A 424 19.36 9.24 15.81
N THR A 425 20.18 8.54 16.60
CA THR A 425 21.58 8.26 16.27
C THR A 425 21.72 7.55 14.93
N GLY A 426 22.67 7.98 14.11
CA GLY A 426 22.97 7.37 12.82
C GLY A 426 22.00 7.74 11.69
N LYS A 427 21.12 8.73 11.88
CA LYS A 427 20.21 9.28 10.85
C LYS A 427 19.31 8.23 10.21
N ASN A 428 18.78 7.31 11.01
CA ASN A 428 17.93 6.25 10.51
C ASN A 428 16.60 6.81 9.98
N ALA A 429 16.37 6.69 8.67
CA ALA A 429 15.19 7.21 7.99
C ALA A 429 13.86 6.65 8.54
N ASN A 430 13.85 5.39 8.99
CA ASN A 430 12.65 4.78 9.55
C ASN A 430 12.27 5.42 10.88
N VAL A 431 13.26 5.67 11.76
CA VAL A 431 13.01 6.34 13.04
C VAL A 431 12.43 7.74 12.82
N PHE A 432 12.96 8.52 11.87
CA PHE A 432 12.40 9.84 11.54
C PHE A 432 10.98 9.77 11.01
N TYR A 433 10.69 8.78 10.16
CA TYR A 433 9.35 8.56 9.66
C TYR A 433 8.36 8.26 10.80
N GLU A 434 8.73 7.38 11.72
CA GLU A 434 7.92 6.98 12.88
C GLU A 434 7.72 8.13 13.89
N VAL A 435 8.76 8.95 14.11
CA VAL A 435 8.65 10.20 14.90
C VAL A 435 7.65 11.16 14.24
N GLY A 436 7.70 11.32 12.93
CA GLY A 436 6.74 12.14 12.18
C GLY A 436 5.30 11.63 12.34
N LEU A 437 5.09 10.32 12.30
CA LEU A 437 3.77 9.70 12.56
C LEU A 437 3.30 9.92 13.99
N ALA A 438 4.18 9.78 14.98
CA ALA A 438 3.87 10.04 16.37
C ALA A 438 3.47 11.51 16.61
N HIS A 439 4.21 12.46 16.05
CA HIS A 439 3.89 13.89 16.13
C HIS A 439 2.55 14.21 15.45
N ALA A 440 2.26 13.60 14.30
CA ALA A 440 0.97 13.79 13.61
C ALA A 440 -0.24 13.31 14.46
N LEU A 441 -0.01 12.38 15.39
CA LEU A 441 -1.01 11.90 16.35
C LEU A 441 -1.04 12.71 17.67
N GLY A 442 -0.13 13.67 17.85
CA GLY A 442 0.02 14.41 19.10
C GLY A 442 0.58 13.55 20.24
N LYS A 443 1.35 12.50 19.92
CA LYS A 443 2.03 11.69 20.94
C LYS A 443 3.27 12.40 21.46
N GLU A 444 3.50 12.29 22.76
CA GLU A 444 4.75 12.72 23.40
C GLU A 444 5.89 11.77 22.99
N VAL A 445 7.01 12.35 22.57
CA VAL A 445 8.20 11.63 22.11
C VAL A 445 9.44 12.18 22.81
N ILE A 446 10.12 11.34 23.61
CA ILE A 446 11.42 11.66 24.18
C ILE A 446 12.49 11.37 23.12
N LEU A 447 13.24 12.39 22.71
CA LEU A 447 14.30 12.24 21.71
C LEU A 447 15.65 11.97 22.37
N LEU A 448 16.32 10.89 21.95
CA LEU A 448 17.70 10.55 22.31
C LEU A 448 18.61 10.72 21.09
N THR A 449 19.87 11.08 21.30
CA THR A 449 20.89 11.04 20.22
C THR A 449 22.30 10.97 20.79
N GLN A 450 23.24 10.35 20.08
CA GLN A 450 24.66 10.43 20.43
C GLN A 450 25.32 11.73 19.93
N THR A 451 24.75 12.38 18.92
CA THR A 451 25.23 13.66 18.39
C THR A 451 24.09 14.51 17.85
N MET A 452 24.16 15.83 18.05
CA MET A 452 23.18 16.76 17.47
C MET A 452 23.28 16.87 15.94
N ASP A 453 24.37 16.36 15.35
CA ASP A 453 24.51 16.30 13.88
C ASP A 453 23.59 15.28 13.23
N ASP A 454 23.10 14.30 14.01
CA ASP A 454 22.14 13.30 13.56
C ASP A 454 20.70 13.82 13.59
N VAL A 455 20.44 14.94 14.26
CA VAL A 455 19.09 15.50 14.41
C VAL A 455 18.77 16.38 13.19
N PRO A 456 17.71 16.07 12.41
CA PRO A 456 17.24 16.90 11.31
C PRO A 456 16.84 18.30 11.77
N PHE A 457 16.94 19.30 10.89
CA PHE A 457 16.71 20.71 11.26
C PHE A 457 15.34 20.95 11.89
N ASP A 458 14.29 20.27 11.41
CA ASP A 458 12.92 20.38 11.95
C ASP A 458 12.81 19.90 13.41
N LEU A 459 13.65 18.94 13.82
CA LEU A 459 13.65 18.36 15.17
C LEU A 459 14.63 19.08 16.12
N LYS A 460 15.55 19.92 15.61
CA LYS A 460 16.55 20.60 16.44
C LYS A 460 15.98 21.59 17.45
N ALA A 461 14.76 22.08 17.21
CA ALA A 461 14.06 22.95 18.15
C ALA A 461 13.46 22.18 19.35
N LEU A 462 13.35 20.85 19.25
CA LEU A 462 12.86 19.99 20.31
C LEU A 462 14.00 19.62 21.27
N ARG A 463 13.63 19.31 22.52
CA ARG A 463 14.61 18.91 23.54
C ARG A 463 15.07 17.48 23.27
N CYS A 464 16.36 17.31 22.99
CA CYS A 464 17.01 16.01 22.85
C CYS A 464 17.89 15.70 24.06
N ILE A 465 17.85 14.46 24.55
CA ILE A 465 18.82 13.93 25.49
C ILE A 465 20.03 13.45 24.68
N VAL A 466 21.09 14.26 24.71
CA VAL A 466 22.37 13.91 24.09
C VAL A 466 23.17 13.02 25.04
N TYR A 467 23.66 11.88 24.55
CA TYR A 467 24.43 10.92 25.34
C TYR A 467 25.70 10.47 24.63
N SER A 468 26.61 9.84 25.36
CA SER A 468 27.76 9.13 24.80
C SER A 468 27.78 7.71 25.33
N TYR A 469 28.15 6.74 24.50
CA TYR A 469 28.24 5.34 24.92
C TYR A 469 29.53 5.07 25.71
N THR A 470 29.60 5.68 26.90
CA THR A 470 30.64 5.50 27.92
C THR A 470 29.97 5.24 29.28
N PRO A 471 30.63 4.59 30.26
CA PRO A 471 29.99 4.31 31.55
C PRO A 471 29.42 5.54 32.26
N LYS A 472 30.07 6.70 32.12
CA LYS A 472 29.58 7.97 32.65
C LYS A 472 28.44 8.54 31.80
N GLY A 473 28.61 8.59 30.48
CA GLY A 473 27.60 9.10 29.55
C GLY A 473 26.27 8.33 29.62
N MET A 474 26.33 7.02 29.84
CA MET A 474 25.14 6.18 30.01
C MET A 474 24.43 6.46 31.34
N LYS A 475 25.16 6.64 32.45
CA LYS A 475 24.55 7.05 33.72
C LYS A 475 23.87 8.42 33.61
N ASP A 476 24.53 9.38 32.95
CA ASP A 476 23.96 10.70 32.74
C ASP A 476 22.69 10.65 31.86
N MET A 477 22.68 9.77 30.85
CA MET A 477 21.50 9.51 30.01
C MET A 477 20.37 8.87 30.82
N GLU A 478 20.66 7.83 31.61
CA GLU A 478 19.70 7.14 32.47
C GLU A 478 19.00 8.10 33.44
N ILE A 479 19.75 8.98 34.10
CA ILE A 479 19.21 9.98 35.02
C ILE A 479 18.24 10.91 34.28
N LYS A 480 18.68 11.53 33.17
CA LYS A 480 17.86 12.45 32.39
C LYS A 480 16.62 11.79 31.80
N LEU A 481 16.77 10.57 31.30
CA LEU A 481 15.67 9.79 30.74
C LEU A 481 14.63 9.48 31.83
N LYS A 482 15.10 9.02 33.00
CA LYS A 482 14.23 8.74 34.15
C LYS A 482 13.46 9.96 34.62
N GLU A 483 14.13 11.10 34.78
CA GLU A 483 13.50 12.37 35.15
C GLU A 483 12.42 12.77 34.14
N THR A 484 12.75 12.69 32.84
CA THR A 484 11.82 13.04 31.76
C THR A 484 10.59 12.12 31.76
N ILE A 485 10.78 10.81 31.97
CA ILE A 485 9.67 9.84 32.06
C ILE A 485 8.77 10.16 33.26
N ILE A 486 9.34 10.44 34.43
CA ILE A 486 8.59 10.78 35.64
C ILE A 486 7.76 12.05 35.44
N GLU A 487 8.34 13.07 34.79
CA GLU A 487 7.62 14.32 34.47
C GLU A 487 6.45 14.06 33.51
N LEU A 488 6.67 13.30 32.44
CA LEU A 488 5.61 12.95 31.49
C LEU A 488 4.47 12.20 32.17
N ILE A 489 4.78 11.19 33.00
CA ILE A 489 3.78 10.41 33.74
C ILE A 489 2.94 11.29 34.66
N LYS A 490 3.53 12.31 35.30
CA LYS A 490 2.82 13.24 36.20
C LYS A 490 1.97 14.27 35.48
N SER A 491 2.36 14.64 34.26
CA SER A 491 1.70 15.68 33.45
C SER A 491 0.49 15.16 32.64
N SER A 492 0.37 13.84 32.49
CA SER A 492 -0.75 13.14 31.83
C SER A 492 -1.79 12.68 32.84
#